data_AF-A0AAN8PP10-F1
#
_entry.id   AF-A0AAN8PP10-F1
#
_cell.length_a   1.000
_cell.length_b   1.000
_cell.length_c   1.000
_cell.angle_alpha   90.00
_cell.angle_beta   90.00
_cell.angle_gamma   90.00
#
_symmetry.space_group_name_H-M   'P 1'
#
loop_
_entity.id
_entity.type
_entity.pdbx_description
1 polymer ?
#
loop_
_entity_poly.entity_id
_entity_poly.type
_entity_poly.pdbx_seq_one_letter_code
_entity_poly.pdbx_strand_id
1 'polypeptide(L)'
;MDPKHRAILKQKNIRKDLNLKDGLFTQLITRKLLNQRMVRRIKNIRSTDKQANEVLDILQKRGPECFDLFCEALIADDQGSFVTEYLKPKSSEKVSALII
;
A
#
# COMPACT_ATOMS: atom_id res chain seq x y z
N MET A 1 9.89 6.77 -5.18
CA MET A 1 8.54 6.40 -5.61
C MET A 1 8.07 7.44 -6.61
N ASP A 2 7.44 7.02 -7.70
CA ASP A 2 6.98 7.94 -8.74
C ASP A 2 5.82 8.83 -8.29
N PRO A 3 5.62 10.02 -8.90
CA PRO A 3 4.47 10.88 -8.60
C PRO A 3 3.12 10.17 -8.69
N LYS A 4 2.91 9.34 -9.71
CA LYS A 4 1.69 8.54 -9.91
C LYS A 4 1.40 7.60 -8.72
N HIS A 5 2.42 6.89 -8.24
CA HIS A 5 2.32 5.97 -7.11
C HIS A 5 2.02 6.73 -5.80
N ARG A 6 2.66 7.88 -5.59
CA ARG A 6 2.35 8.75 -4.45
C ARG A 6 0.91 9.27 -4.49
N ALA A 7 0.40 9.62 -5.67
CA ALA A 7 -0.97 10.10 -5.83
C ALA A 7 -1.98 9.00 -5.46
N ILE A 8 -1.73 7.74 -5.86
CA ILE A 8 -2.51 6.58 -5.43
C ILE A 8 -2.50 6.49 -3.90
N LEU A 9 -1.33 6.38 -3.26
CA LEU A 9 -1.20 6.22 -1.80
C LEU A 9 -1.76 7.38 -0.95
N LYS A 10 -2.06 8.53 -1.57
CA LYS A 10 -2.70 9.68 -0.90
C LYS A 10 -4.22 9.59 -0.87
N GLN A 11 -4.84 8.70 -1.63
CA GLN A 11 -6.29 8.55 -1.64
C GLN A 11 -6.82 8.12 -0.26
N LYS A 12 -7.96 8.68 0.15
CA LYS A 12 -8.51 8.49 1.51
C LYS A 12 -9.00 7.06 1.78
N ASN A 13 -9.52 6.39 0.77
CA ASN A 13 -9.95 4.98 0.81
C ASN A 13 -8.78 4.06 1.18
N ILE A 14 -7.60 4.22 0.56
CA ILE A 14 -6.41 3.42 0.90
C ILE A 14 -6.07 3.51 2.38
N ARG A 15 -6.15 4.70 2.98
CA ARG A 15 -5.85 4.92 4.40
C ARG A 15 -6.85 4.25 5.33
N LYS A 16 -8.12 4.16 4.91
CA LYS A 16 -9.21 3.56 5.70
C LYS A 16 -9.26 2.04 5.58
N ASP A 17 -9.02 1.53 4.38
CA ASP A 17 -9.27 0.14 4.05
C ASP A 17 -8.00 -0.72 4.16
N LEU A 18 -6.83 -0.11 4.39
CA LEU A 18 -5.57 -0.82 4.63
C LEU A 18 -5.61 -1.61 5.93
N ASN A 19 -5.46 -2.93 5.83
CA ASN A 19 -5.45 -3.82 6.97
C ASN A 19 -4.02 -4.04 7.49
N LEU A 20 -3.71 -3.49 8.66
CA LEU A 20 -2.38 -3.57 9.30
C LEU A 20 -2.24 -4.76 10.27
N LYS A 21 -2.67 -5.95 9.86
CA LYS A 21 -2.42 -7.19 10.63
C LYS A 21 -0.91 -7.46 10.80
N ASP A 22 -0.57 -8.25 11.81
CA ASP A 22 0.83 -8.58 12.15
C ASP A 22 1.59 -9.25 11.00
N GLY A 23 0.90 -10.00 10.14
CA GLY A 23 1.48 -10.59 8.95
C GLY A 23 2.02 -9.52 7.98
N LEU A 24 1.26 -8.45 7.72
CA LEU A 24 1.72 -7.35 6.86
C LEU A 24 2.99 -6.70 7.40
N PHE A 25 3.07 -6.39 8.71
CA PHE A 25 4.29 -5.82 9.30
C PHE A 25 5.51 -6.73 9.11
N THR A 26 5.31 -8.05 9.21
CA THR A 26 6.35 -9.04 8.94
C THR A 26 6.80 -8.96 7.48
N GLN A 27 5.87 -8.93 6.53
CA GLN A 27 6.17 -8.80 5.09
C GLN A 27 6.89 -7.49 4.75
N LEU A 28 6.51 -6.37 5.39
CA LEU A 28 7.15 -5.06 5.22
C LEU A 28 8.59 -5.04 5.75
N ILE A 29 8.87 -5.75 6.84
CA ILE A 29 10.24 -5.87 7.39
C ILE A 29 11.09 -6.76 6.49
N THR A 30 10.58 -7.93 6.07
CA THR A 30 11.30 -8.86 5.19
C THR A 30 11.72 -8.20 3.87
N ARG A 31 10.88 -7.34 3.30
CA ARG A 31 11.18 -6.55 2.09
C ARG A 31 11.93 -5.24 2.36
N LYS A 32 12.41 -5.02 3.58
CA LYS A 32 13.18 -3.83 4.00
C LYS A 32 12.45 -2.50 3.82
N LEU A 33 11.12 -2.53 3.69
CA LEU A 33 10.26 -1.33 3.63
C LEU A 33 10.11 -0.67 5.00
N LEU A 34 10.13 -1.46 6.06
CA LEU A 34 10.20 -1.00 7.45
C LEU A 34 11.31 -1.74 8.19
N ASN A 35 11.73 -1.20 9.33
CA ASN A 35 12.57 -1.93 10.29
C ASN A 35 11.80 -2.14 11.61
N GLN A 36 12.34 -3.00 12.47
CA GLN A 36 11.72 -3.35 13.75
C GLN A 36 11.43 -2.12 14.64
N ARG A 37 12.33 -1.13 14.67
CA ARG A 37 12.15 0.11 15.43
C ARG A 37 10.96 0.92 14.90
N MET A 38 10.82 1.03 13.58
CA MET A 38 9.71 1.72 12.94
C MET A 38 8.39 1.02 13.21
N VAL A 39 8.34 -0.31 13.09
CA VAL A 39 7.14 -1.10 13.39
C VAL A 39 6.72 -0.95 14.85
N ARG A 40 7.65 -1.02 15.82
CA ARG A 40 7.34 -0.77 17.24
C ARG A 40 6.74 0.62 17.46
N ARG A 41 7.32 1.66 16.83
CA ARG A 41 6.77 3.03 16.92
C ARG A 41 5.37 3.12 16.34
N ILE A 42 5.12 2.49 15.19
CA ILE A 42 3.81 2.47 14.54
C ILE A 42 2.79 1.74 15.42
N LYS A 43 3.12 0.54 15.91
CA LYS A 43 2.22 -0.26 16.76
C LYS A 43 1.82 0.44 18.07
N ASN A 44 2.65 1.34 18.58
CA ASN A 44 2.33 2.15 19.76
C ASN A 44 1.29 3.26 19.48
N ILE A 45 0.96 3.52 18.21
CA ILE A 45 -0.11 4.47 17.85
C ILE A 45 -1.46 3.79 18.10
N ARG A 46 -2.31 4.38 18.94
CA ARG A 46 -3.61 3.81 19.34
C ARG A 46 -4.62 3.65 18.19
N SER A 47 -4.57 4.53 17.19
CA SER A 47 -5.54 4.55 16.09
C SER A 47 -4.98 3.83 14.87
N THR A 48 -5.72 2.83 14.37
CA THR A 48 -5.41 2.09 13.14
C THR A 48 -5.25 3.01 11.94
N ASP A 49 -6.13 4.01 11.79
CA ASP A 49 -6.03 5.02 10.73
C ASP A 49 -4.72 5.80 10.82
N LYS A 50 -4.32 6.19 12.04
CA LYS A 50 -3.04 6.89 12.24
C LYS A 50 -1.85 5.96 11.98
N GLN A 51 -1.96 4.66 12.28
CA GLN A 51 -0.94 3.68 11.90
C GLN A 51 -0.82 3.57 10.37
N ALA A 52 -1.94 3.45 9.66
CA ALA A 52 -1.98 3.38 8.20
C ALA A 52 -1.37 4.63 7.57
N ASN A 53 -1.72 5.80 8.10
CA ASN A 53 -1.11 7.07 7.68
C ASN A 53 0.40 7.06 7.83
N GLU A 54 0.91 6.64 8.98
CA GLU A 54 2.36 6.60 9.24
C GLU A 54 3.08 5.64 8.29
N VAL A 55 2.52 4.44 8.05
CA VAL A 55 3.09 3.47 7.09
C VAL A 55 3.15 4.09 5.69
N LEU A 56 2.03 4.63 5.19
CA LEU A 56 1.95 5.20 3.85
C LEU A 56 2.85 6.43 3.68
N ASP A 57 2.99 7.26 4.70
CA ASP A 57 3.84 8.46 4.65
C ASP A 57 5.33 8.09 4.67
N ILE A 58 5.71 7.00 5.34
CA ILE A 58 7.06 6.42 5.27
C ILE A 58 7.35 5.92 3.85
N LEU A 59 6.44 5.14 3.25
CA LEU A 59 6.64 4.52 1.94
C LEU A 59 6.80 5.58 0.83
N GLN A 60 6.02 6.66 0.87
CA GLN A 60 6.06 7.75 -0.12
C GLN A 60 7.41 8.50 -0.16
N LYS A 61 8.19 8.46 0.93
CA LYS A 61 9.51 9.10 1.03
C LYS A 61 10.65 8.24 0.47
N ARG A 62 10.37 7.00 0.06
CA ARG A 62 11.39 6.03 -0.38
C ARG A 62 11.50 5.92 -1.90
N GLY A 63 12.46 5.10 -2.36
CA GLY A 63 12.82 4.87 -3.76
C GLY A 63 11.68 4.35 -4.67
N PRO A 64 11.86 4.34 -6.00
CA PRO A 64 10.83 3.95 -6.97
C PRO A 64 10.23 2.56 -6.70
N GLU A 65 11.08 1.59 -6.35
CA GLU A 65 10.72 0.18 -6.10
C GLU A 65 9.81 -0.05 -4.89
N CYS A 66 9.69 0.94 -3.98
CA CYS A 66 8.91 0.75 -2.74
C CYS A 66 7.41 0.57 -2.99
N PHE A 67 6.89 1.02 -4.13
CA PHE A 67 5.49 0.80 -4.47
C PHE A 67 5.24 -0.68 -4.81
N ASP A 68 6.09 -1.25 -5.65
CA ASP A 68 5.94 -2.64 -6.12
C ASP A 68 6.18 -3.61 -4.96
N LEU A 69 7.22 -3.39 -4.16
CA LEU A 69 7.49 -4.16 -2.95
C LEU A 69 6.34 -4.06 -1.92
N PHE A 70 5.64 -2.92 -1.87
CA PHE A 70 4.47 -2.78 -1.00
C PHE A 70 3.29 -3.59 -1.52
N CYS A 71 3.05 -3.60 -2.83
CA CYS A 71 2.05 -4.45 -3.46
C CYS A 71 2.35 -5.94 -3.23
N GLU A 72 3.60 -6.36 -3.37
CA GLU A 72 4.02 -7.73 -3.07
C GLU A 72 3.84 -8.10 -1.60
N ALA A 73 4.12 -7.17 -0.68
CA ALA A 73 3.91 -7.39 0.76
C ALA A 73 2.43 -7.63 1.08
N LEU A 74 1.53 -6.87 0.45
CA LEU A 74 0.08 -7.03 0.59
C LEU A 74 -0.39 -8.36 0.01
N ILE A 75 0.10 -8.75 -1.18
CA ILE A 75 -0.24 -10.05 -1.79
C ILE A 75 0.21 -11.20 -0.90
N ALA A 76 1.42 -11.11 -0.33
CA ALA A 76 1.97 -12.13 0.57
C ALA A 76 1.31 -12.18 1.96
N ASP A 77 0.45 -11.21 2.29
CA ASP A 77 -0.38 -11.18 3.50
C ASP A 77 -1.86 -11.47 3.19
N ASP A 78 -2.14 -12.14 2.07
CA ASP A 78 -3.49 -12.47 1.59
C ASP A 78 -4.40 -11.25 1.33
N GLN A 79 -3.80 -10.08 1.09
CA GLN A 79 -4.49 -8.82 0.73
C GLN A 79 -4.42 -8.51 -0.77
N GLY A 80 -4.37 -9.55 -1.61
CA GLY A 80 -4.27 -9.39 -3.07
C GLY A 80 -5.45 -8.63 -3.69
N SER A 81 -6.66 -8.78 -3.14
CA SER A 81 -7.85 -8.04 -3.58
C SER A 81 -7.70 -6.53 -3.39
N PHE A 82 -7.11 -6.10 -2.28
CA PHE A 82 -6.82 -4.69 -2.00
C PHE A 82 -5.89 -4.10 -3.06
N VAL A 83 -4.85 -4.85 -3.47
CA VAL A 83 -3.93 -4.42 -4.53
C VAL A 83 -4.67 -4.24 -5.85
N THR A 84 -5.53 -5.19 -6.22
CA THR A 84 -6.29 -5.11 -7.49
C THR A 84 -7.34 -3.99 -7.49
N GLU A 85 -7.97 -3.70 -6.35
CA GLU A 85 -9.04 -2.73 -6.24
C GLU A 85 -8.52 -1.29 -6.12
N TYR A 86 -7.44 -1.09 -5.36
CA TYR A 86 -6.96 0.24 -4.97
C TYR A 86 -5.62 0.65 -5.57
N LEU A 87 -4.72 -0.31 -5.85
CA LEU A 87 -3.33 0.00 -6.20
C LEU A 87 -2.99 -0.22 -7.67
N LYS A 88 -3.66 -1.16 -8.34
CA LYS A 88 -3.54 -1.32 -9.78
C LYS A 88 -4.49 -0.33 -10.47
N PRO A 89 -4.04 0.34 -11.54
CA PRO A 89 -4.96 1.09 -12.37
C PRO A 89 -6.04 0.14 -12.85
N LYS A 90 -7.33 0.47 -12.61
CA LYS A 90 -8.43 -0.18 -13.32
C LYS A 90 -8.06 -0.06 -14.79
N SER A 91 -7.76 -1.18 -15.44
CA SER A 91 -7.62 -1.19 -16.89
C SER A 91 -8.88 -0.52 -17.40
N SER A 92 -8.75 0.68 -17.96
CA SER A 92 -9.83 1.35 -18.65
C SER A 92 -10.43 0.27 -19.54
N GLU A 93 -11.69 -0.10 -19.30
CA GLU A 93 -12.46 -0.81 -20.29
C GLU A 93 -12.24 -0.01 -21.57
N LYS A 94 -11.50 -0.60 -22.50
CA LYS A 94 -11.54 -0.14 -23.87
C LYS A 94 -12.98 -0.38 -24.25
N VAL A 95 -13.79 0.67 -24.21
CA VAL A 95 -15.06 0.71 -24.89
C VAL A 95 -14.69 0.40 -26.33
N SER A 96 -14.84 -0.87 -26.70
CA SER A 96 -14.82 -1.29 -28.08
C SER A 96 -16.14 -0.78 -28.60
N ALA A 97 -16.15 0.50 -28.96
CA ALA A 97 -17.10 1.03 -29.91
C ALA A 97 -16.81 0.30 -31.23
N LEU A 98 -17.35 -0.91 -31.34
CA LEU A 98 -17.51 -1.54 -32.63
C LEU A 98 -18.75 -0.90 -33.25
N ILE A 99 -18.48 0.18 -33.99
CA ILE A 99 -19.30 0.63 -35.10
C ILE A 99 -19.43 -0.57 -36.04
N ILE A 100 -20.61 -1.18 -36.12
CA ILE A 100 -21.32 -1.55 -37.36
C ILE A 100 -22.82 -1.49 -37.06
#